data_AF-A0A6L5PK46-F1
#
_entry.id   AF-A0A6L5PK46-F1
#
_cell.length_a   1.000
_cell.length_b   1.000
_cell.length_c   1.000
_cell.angle_alpha   90.00
_cell.angle_beta   90.00
_cell.angle_gamma   90.00
#
_symmetry.space_group_name_H-M   'P 1'
#
loop_
_entity.id
_entity.type
_entity.pdbx_description
1 polymer ?
#
loop_
_entity_poly.entity_id
_entity_poly.type
_entity_poly.pdbx_seq_one_letter_code
_entity_poly.pdbx_strand_id
1 'polypeptide(L)'
;MADRRICAVETCDKAPVTRGWCSGHYHRWQRYGDPTGGPQLMDNSGSCSVENCTSTAKSRGLCSNHYYHLRTHGDPLKDAPPRKSQPYNWLVEHAHHQGDEACLFWPFARSAGGRPSINISGKTRIAHREMCRLAHGEPPAPDYQAAHSCGRGDDGCLNPNHLRWATATENEADKLLHGTSNRGERHGMVKLTEDEVRAVRALKGKLSQRAAAKALGYTRGVVCDIWTGRTWGWLE
;
A
#
# COMPACT_ATOMS: atom_id res chain seq x y z
N MET A 1 53.39 2.02 -49.34
CA MET A 1 52.34 2.20 -48.31
C MET A 1 51.01 1.95 -49.01
N ALA A 2 50.24 0.95 -48.59
CA ALA A 2 49.01 0.56 -49.27
C ALA A 2 47.95 1.66 -49.14
N ASP A 3 47.41 2.10 -50.27
CA ASP A 3 46.34 3.10 -50.36
C ASP A 3 45.11 2.60 -49.58
N ARG A 4 44.90 3.17 -48.40
CA ARG A 4 43.80 2.80 -47.52
C ARG A 4 42.55 3.48 -48.08
N ARG A 5 41.87 2.79 -49.01
CA ARG A 5 40.58 3.23 -49.53
C ARG A 5 39.66 3.53 -48.35
N ILE A 6 39.22 4.78 -48.25
CA ILE A 6 38.22 5.25 -47.29
C ILE A 6 36.84 5.20 -47.92
N CYS A 7 35.79 5.26 -47.10
CA CYS A 7 34.42 5.32 -47.56
C CYS A 7 34.21 6.55 -48.47
N ALA A 8 33.49 6.38 -49.57
CA ALA A 8 33.17 7.42 -50.55
C ALA A 8 32.20 8.52 -50.03
N VAL A 9 31.91 8.53 -48.72
CA VAL A 9 31.13 9.61 -48.09
C VAL A 9 32.15 10.53 -47.44
N GLU A 10 32.16 11.80 -47.85
CA GLU A 10 33.24 12.78 -47.59
C GLU A 10 33.63 12.95 -46.11
N THR A 11 32.74 12.61 -45.18
CA THR A 11 32.93 12.74 -43.73
C THR A 11 33.13 11.39 -43.01
N CYS A 12 33.47 10.32 -43.73
CA CYS A 12 33.53 8.97 -43.19
C CYS A 12 34.89 8.29 -43.34
N ASP A 13 35.59 8.12 -42.23
CA ASP A 13 36.92 7.49 -42.19
C ASP A 13 36.88 5.95 -42.10
N LYS A 14 35.70 5.35 -42.24
CA LYS A 14 35.54 3.90 -42.16
C LYS A 14 35.97 3.25 -43.47
N ALA A 15 36.56 2.05 -43.38
CA ALA A 15 36.91 1.27 -44.56
C ALA A 15 35.64 0.88 -45.37
N PRO A 16 35.69 0.96 -46.71
CA PRO A 16 34.61 0.54 -47.56
C PRO A 16 34.51 -0.99 -47.57
N VAL A 17 33.27 -1.48 -47.59
CA VAL A 17 32.96 -2.91 -47.66
C VAL A 17 32.51 -3.27 -49.07
N THR A 18 31.64 -2.46 -49.68
CA THR A 18 31.14 -2.69 -51.04
C THR A 18 30.66 -1.39 -51.66
N ARG A 19 30.73 -1.28 -53.00
CA ARG A 19 30.36 -0.05 -53.76
C ARG A 19 31.10 1.23 -53.30
N GLY A 20 32.27 1.09 -52.71
CA GLY A 20 33.01 2.23 -52.16
C GLY A 20 32.46 2.77 -50.83
N TRP A 21 31.46 2.13 -50.22
CA TRP A 21 30.86 2.55 -48.94
C TRP A 21 31.17 1.59 -47.80
N CYS A 22 31.27 2.11 -46.57
CA CYS A 22 31.32 1.28 -45.37
C CYS A 22 29.99 0.53 -45.17
N SER A 23 29.97 -0.52 -44.34
CA SER A 23 28.75 -1.30 -44.07
C SER A 23 27.55 -0.44 -43.66
N GLY A 24 27.77 0.63 -42.87
CA GLY A 24 26.70 1.53 -42.44
C GLY A 24 26.05 2.32 -43.58
N HIS A 25 26.86 2.88 -44.48
CA HIS A 25 26.36 3.63 -45.64
C HIS A 25 25.79 2.72 -46.71
N TYR A 26 26.35 1.52 -46.88
CA TYR A 26 25.76 0.52 -47.76
C TYR A 26 24.37 0.08 -47.29
N HIS A 27 24.18 -0.19 -46.00
CA HIS A 27 22.85 -0.52 -45.44
C HIS A 27 21.85 0.64 -45.52
N ARG A 28 22.31 1.88 -45.33
CA ARG A 28 21.46 3.07 -45.50
C ARG A 28 21.00 3.23 -46.94
N TRP A 29 21.90 3.04 -47.90
CA TRP A 29 21.56 3.04 -49.32
C TRP A 29 20.56 1.92 -49.67
N GLN A 30 20.78 0.70 -49.19
CA GLN A 30 19.85 -0.43 -49.42
C GLN A 30 18.44 -0.16 -48.89
N ARG A 31 18.31 0.60 -47.78
CA ARG A 31 17.02 0.84 -47.13
C ARG A 31 16.34 2.12 -47.59
N TYR A 32 17.10 3.17 -47.90
CA TYR A 32 16.58 4.53 -48.14
C TYR A 32 16.96 5.10 -49.51
N GLY A 33 17.72 4.37 -50.33
CA GLY A 33 18.19 4.82 -51.65
C GLY A 33 19.36 5.82 -51.62
N ASP A 34 19.77 6.27 -50.43
CA ASP A 34 20.83 7.26 -50.20
C ASP A 34 21.81 6.72 -49.15
N PRO A 35 23.13 6.67 -49.42
CA PRO A 35 24.14 6.25 -48.45
C PRO A 35 24.20 7.12 -47.19
N THR A 36 23.80 8.39 -47.26
CA THR A 36 23.65 9.29 -46.10
C THR A 36 22.25 9.27 -45.50
N GLY A 37 21.31 8.62 -46.19
CA GLY A 37 19.91 8.54 -45.83
C GLY A 37 19.66 7.85 -44.49
N GLY A 38 18.49 8.13 -43.93
CA GLY A 38 18.03 7.58 -42.66
C GLY A 38 16.92 8.43 -42.08
N PRO A 39 16.16 7.91 -41.10
CA PRO A 39 15.21 8.73 -40.36
C PRO A 39 15.98 9.88 -39.71
N GLN A 40 15.51 11.11 -39.91
CA GLN A 40 16.00 12.23 -39.13
C GLN A 40 15.74 11.90 -37.67
N LEU A 41 16.81 11.73 -36.89
CA LEU A 41 16.69 11.61 -35.45
C LEU A 41 16.13 12.95 -34.97
N MET A 42 14.87 12.95 -34.53
CA MET A 42 14.31 14.12 -33.87
C MET A 42 15.18 14.43 -32.66
N ASP A 43 15.68 15.66 -32.58
CA ASP A 43 16.39 16.14 -31.41
C ASP A 43 15.42 16.18 -30.22
N ASN A 44 15.57 15.18 -29.35
CA ASN A 44 14.81 15.06 -28.10
C ASN A 44 15.61 15.64 -26.92
N SER A 45 16.68 16.40 -27.15
CA SER A 45 17.47 17.03 -26.08
C SER A 45 16.81 18.28 -25.49
N GLY A 46 15.74 18.79 -26.12
CA GLY A 46 14.97 19.93 -25.65
C GLY A 46 14.05 19.64 -24.46
N SER A 47 13.65 20.69 -23.74
CA SER A 47 12.55 20.65 -22.79
C SER A 47 11.21 20.43 -23.52
N CYS A 48 10.21 19.95 -22.78
CA CYS A 48 8.86 19.80 -23.27
C CYS A 48 8.31 21.17 -23.73
N SER A 49 7.64 21.19 -24.88
CA SER A 49 7.04 22.39 -25.47
C SER A 49 5.77 22.88 -24.77
N VAL A 50 5.39 22.26 -23.65
CA VAL A 50 4.24 22.67 -22.85
C VAL A 50 4.72 23.75 -21.88
N GLU A 51 3.99 24.86 -21.83
CA GLU A 51 4.28 25.98 -20.93
C GLU A 51 4.43 25.47 -19.48
N ASN A 52 5.47 25.91 -18.79
CA ASN A 52 5.82 25.50 -17.42
C ASN A 52 6.17 24.01 -17.22
N CYS A 53 6.42 23.23 -18.28
CA CYS A 53 6.91 21.86 -18.17
C CYS A 53 8.44 21.78 -18.29
N THR A 54 9.11 21.41 -17.20
CA THR A 54 10.59 21.27 -17.15
C THR A 54 11.11 19.90 -17.58
N SER A 55 10.21 18.97 -17.92
CA SER A 55 10.59 17.62 -18.34
C SER A 55 11.24 17.60 -19.72
N THR A 56 12.19 16.71 -19.96
CA THR A 56 12.80 16.52 -21.29
C THR A 56 11.78 15.96 -22.29
N ALA A 57 11.79 16.49 -23.51
CA ALA A 57 11.01 15.97 -24.62
C ALA A 57 11.48 14.55 -25.00
N LYS A 58 10.54 13.69 -25.39
CA LYS A 58 10.80 12.31 -25.81
C LYS A 58 10.22 11.99 -27.19
N SER A 59 9.15 12.68 -27.59
CA SER A 59 8.58 12.52 -28.91
C SER A 59 7.80 13.77 -29.29
N ARG A 60 7.99 14.26 -30.52
CA ARG A 60 7.28 15.44 -31.07
C ARG A 60 7.36 16.70 -30.18
N GLY A 61 8.52 16.95 -29.57
CA GLY A 61 8.71 18.09 -28.66
C GLY A 61 7.98 17.97 -27.31
N LEU A 62 7.33 16.84 -27.03
CA LEU A 62 6.58 16.58 -25.80
C LEU A 62 7.30 15.56 -24.92
N CYS A 63 7.18 15.72 -23.60
CA CYS A 63 7.57 14.68 -22.65
C CYS A 63 6.70 13.43 -22.84
N SER A 64 7.13 12.29 -22.29
CA SER A 64 6.37 11.03 -22.41
C SER A 64 4.90 11.16 -22.00
N ASN A 65 4.63 11.98 -20.97
CA ASN A 65 3.28 12.20 -20.48
C ASN A 65 2.44 12.99 -21.49
N HIS A 66 2.84 14.22 -21.84
CA HIS A 66 2.08 15.05 -22.79
C HIS A 66 1.94 14.40 -24.17
N TYR A 67 2.94 13.62 -24.62
CA TYR A 67 2.83 12.82 -25.84
C TYR A 67 1.74 11.73 -25.72
N TYR A 68 1.64 11.07 -24.58
CA TYR A 68 0.57 10.11 -24.30
C TYR A 68 -0.81 10.80 -24.35
N HIS A 69 -0.97 11.97 -23.72
CA HIS A 69 -2.24 12.72 -23.75
C HIS A 69 -2.63 13.15 -25.15
N LEU A 70 -1.68 13.70 -25.93
CA LEU A 70 -1.89 14.04 -27.33
C LEU A 70 -2.36 12.82 -28.14
N ARG A 71 -1.70 11.68 -27.99
CA ARG A 71 -2.02 10.46 -28.76
C ARG A 71 -3.37 9.85 -28.40
N THR A 72 -3.76 9.91 -27.12
CA THR A 72 -4.95 9.21 -26.62
C THR A 72 -6.19 10.10 -26.53
N HIS A 73 -5.99 11.41 -26.39
CA HIS A 73 -7.06 12.36 -26.12
C HIS A 73 -7.08 13.56 -27.06
N GLY A 74 -6.09 13.68 -27.96
CA GLY A 74 -5.99 14.77 -28.94
C GLY A 74 -5.46 16.09 -28.38
N ASP A 75 -5.18 16.17 -27.08
CA ASP A 75 -4.75 17.38 -26.40
C ASP A 75 -3.61 17.05 -25.39
N PRO A 76 -2.41 17.65 -25.53
CA PRO A 76 -1.28 17.42 -24.65
C PRO A 76 -1.43 18.05 -23.26
N LEU A 77 -2.29 19.07 -23.11
CA LEU A 77 -2.56 19.78 -21.86
C LEU A 77 -3.76 19.21 -21.12
N LYS A 78 -4.49 18.27 -21.72
CA LYS A 78 -5.63 17.66 -21.06
C LYS A 78 -5.16 17.07 -19.75
N ASP A 79 -5.58 17.69 -18.65
CA ASP A 79 -5.46 17.15 -17.30
C ASP A 79 -5.99 15.72 -17.34
N ALA A 80 -5.10 14.73 -17.47
CA ALA A 80 -5.46 13.44 -16.92
C ALA A 80 -5.21 13.66 -15.45
N PRO A 81 -6.26 13.73 -14.62
CA PRO A 81 -6.04 13.42 -13.21
C PRO A 81 -5.20 12.13 -13.19
N PRO A 82 -4.23 12.00 -12.26
CA PRO A 82 -3.59 10.71 -12.06
C PRO A 82 -4.72 9.69 -12.04
N ARG A 83 -4.65 8.61 -12.84
CA ARG A 83 -5.73 7.63 -12.88
C ARG A 83 -5.96 7.17 -11.44
N LYS A 84 -6.85 7.83 -10.73
CA LYS A 84 -7.28 7.45 -9.40
C LYS A 84 -7.92 6.11 -9.68
N SER A 85 -7.30 5.07 -9.13
CA SER A 85 -7.73 3.71 -9.36
C SER A 85 -9.24 3.63 -9.02
N GLN A 86 -10.00 2.80 -9.72
CA GLN A 86 -11.42 2.57 -9.39
C GLN A 86 -11.64 2.37 -7.87
N PRO A 87 -10.74 1.68 -7.14
CA PRO A 87 -10.69 1.68 -5.67
C PRO A 87 -10.66 3.05 -4.99
N TYR A 88 -9.79 3.97 -5.40
CA TYR A 88 -9.69 5.29 -4.78
C TYR A 88 -10.93 6.15 -5.07
N ASN A 89 -11.44 6.13 -6.31
CA ASN A 89 -12.65 6.89 -6.65
C ASN A 89 -13.84 6.43 -5.82
N TRP A 90 -13.99 5.12 -5.64
CA TRP A 90 -15.03 4.56 -4.78
C TRP A 90 -14.94 5.10 -3.34
N LEU A 91 -13.74 5.24 -2.77
CA LEU A 91 -13.57 5.83 -1.43
C LEU A 91 -14.06 7.28 -1.39
N VAL A 92 -13.70 8.09 -2.38
CA VAL A 92 -14.12 9.50 -2.45
C VAL A 92 -15.65 9.61 -2.58
N GLU A 93 -16.26 8.80 -3.42
CA GLU A 93 -17.72 8.78 -3.62
C GLU A 93 -18.48 8.37 -2.35
N HIS A 94 -17.88 7.53 -1.51
CA HIS A 94 -18.52 6.98 -0.31
C HIS A 94 -18.05 7.63 1.01
N ALA A 95 -17.17 8.65 0.94
CA ALA A 95 -16.67 9.36 2.12
C ALA A 95 -17.78 10.07 2.92
N HIS A 96 -18.92 10.34 2.28
CA HIS A 96 -20.10 10.96 2.90
C HIS A 96 -21.29 10.01 2.97
N HIS A 97 -21.04 8.69 2.95
CA HIS A 97 -22.09 7.68 3.05
C HIS A 97 -23.00 7.94 4.25
N GLN A 98 -24.31 8.01 3.99
CA GLN A 98 -25.35 8.29 4.97
C GLN A 98 -25.92 6.95 5.48
N GLY A 99 -25.52 6.53 6.67
CA GLY A 99 -26.01 5.31 7.30
C GLY A 99 -25.13 4.92 8.48
N ASP A 100 -25.68 4.90 9.68
CA ASP A 100 -24.88 4.75 10.91
C ASP A 100 -24.81 3.31 11.41
N GLU A 101 -25.77 2.46 11.04
CA GLU A 101 -25.90 1.10 11.57
C GLU A 101 -25.31 0.03 10.65
N ALA A 102 -25.51 0.16 9.33
CA ALA A 102 -25.10 -0.85 8.37
C ALA A 102 -23.62 -0.72 7.99
N CYS A 103 -22.90 -1.83 7.86
CA CYS A 103 -21.53 -1.78 7.34
C CYS A 103 -21.52 -1.55 5.82
N LEU A 104 -20.60 -0.70 5.37
CA LEU A 104 -20.30 -0.50 3.96
C LEU A 104 -19.08 -1.34 3.58
N PHE A 105 -19.30 -2.45 2.89
CA PHE A 105 -18.21 -3.39 2.59
C PHE A 105 -17.42 -3.00 1.34
N TRP A 106 -16.10 -3.18 1.42
CA TRP A 106 -15.17 -2.95 0.33
C TRP A 106 -15.43 -3.91 -0.84
N PRO A 107 -15.72 -3.40 -2.06
CA PRO A 107 -16.09 -4.25 -3.19
C PRO A 107 -14.88 -4.79 -3.99
N PHE A 108 -13.65 -4.43 -3.61
CA PHE A 108 -12.43 -4.84 -4.33
C PHE A 108 -11.63 -5.88 -3.53
N ALA A 109 -10.50 -6.31 -4.11
CA ALA A 109 -9.60 -7.27 -3.48
C ALA A 109 -9.15 -6.81 -2.08
N ARG A 110 -9.02 -7.79 -1.19
CA ARG A 110 -8.56 -7.63 0.21
C ARG A 110 -7.23 -8.35 0.38
N SER A 111 -6.43 -7.88 1.33
CA SER A 111 -5.21 -8.59 1.74
C SER A 111 -5.56 -9.94 2.40
N ALA A 112 -4.57 -10.82 2.56
CA ALA A 112 -4.76 -12.11 3.24
C ALA A 112 -5.30 -11.98 4.68
N GLY A 113 -5.03 -10.85 5.34
CA GLY A 113 -5.60 -10.50 6.65
C GLY A 113 -6.96 -9.82 6.59
N GLY A 114 -7.69 -9.90 5.48
CA GLY A 114 -9.02 -9.32 5.30
C GLY A 114 -9.05 -7.80 5.08
N ARG A 115 -7.97 -7.09 5.43
CA ARG A 115 -7.93 -5.63 5.36
C ARG A 115 -7.92 -5.11 3.92
N PRO A 116 -8.84 -4.20 3.56
CA PRO A 116 -8.81 -3.45 2.31
C PRO A 116 -7.55 -2.61 2.16
N SER A 117 -6.95 -2.63 0.97
CA SER A 117 -5.78 -1.81 0.62
C SER A 117 -5.92 -1.20 -0.76
N ILE A 118 -5.32 -0.03 -0.95
CA ILE A 118 -5.31 0.72 -2.21
C ILE A 118 -3.88 1.14 -2.57
N ASN A 119 -3.60 1.31 -3.86
CA ASN A 119 -2.38 1.96 -4.32
C ASN A 119 -2.65 3.43 -4.62
N ILE A 120 -1.91 4.33 -3.97
CA ILE A 120 -1.93 5.77 -4.26
C ILE A 120 -0.50 6.16 -4.64
N SER A 121 -0.32 6.61 -5.89
CA SER A 121 0.97 7.10 -6.42
C SER A 121 2.13 6.11 -6.21
N GLY A 122 1.89 4.82 -6.47
CA GLY A 122 2.90 3.76 -6.33
C GLY A 122 3.08 3.23 -4.90
N LYS A 123 2.41 3.81 -3.90
CA LYS A 123 2.49 3.37 -2.51
C LYS A 123 1.21 2.67 -2.06
N THR A 124 1.35 1.49 -1.47
CA THR A 124 0.23 0.80 -0.83
C THR A 124 -0.19 1.54 0.44
N ARG A 125 -1.50 1.72 0.59
CA ARG A 125 -2.16 2.36 1.72
C ARG A 125 -3.31 1.48 2.18
N ILE A 126 -3.65 1.58 3.46
CA ILE A 126 -4.77 0.86 4.04
C ILE A 126 -6.04 1.67 3.75
N ALA A 127 -7.06 1.03 3.16
CA ALA A 127 -8.21 1.76 2.63
C ALA A 127 -9.06 2.41 3.74
N HIS A 128 -9.22 1.75 4.90
CA HIS A 128 -10.04 2.31 5.99
C HIS A 128 -9.39 3.54 6.64
N ARG A 129 -8.05 3.58 6.68
CA ARG A 129 -7.34 4.78 7.14
C ARG A 129 -7.52 5.93 6.17
N GLU A 130 -7.53 5.65 4.87
CA GLU A 130 -7.81 6.67 3.84
C GLU A 130 -9.27 7.13 3.89
N MET A 131 -10.23 6.21 4.09
CA MET A 131 -11.63 6.56 4.27
C MET A 131 -11.84 7.46 5.49
N CYS A 132 -11.23 7.11 6.63
CA CYS A 132 -11.28 7.93 7.84
C CYS A 132 -10.71 9.33 7.60
N ARG A 133 -9.64 9.44 6.81
CA ARG A 133 -9.04 10.72 6.41
C ARG A 133 -9.97 11.55 5.52
N LEU A 134 -10.65 10.92 4.57
CA LEU A 134 -11.59 11.58 3.65
C LEU A 134 -12.85 12.07 4.38
N ALA A 135 -13.36 11.29 5.34
CA ALA A 135 -14.58 11.59 6.06
C ALA A 135 -14.37 12.55 7.25
N HIS A 136 -13.29 12.34 8.02
CA HIS A 136 -13.06 13.01 9.31
C HIS A 136 -11.84 13.93 9.33
N GLY A 137 -11.12 14.02 8.21
CA GLY A 137 -9.88 14.80 8.10
C GLY A 137 -8.64 14.07 8.61
N GLU A 138 -7.51 14.77 8.64
CA GLU A 138 -6.22 14.21 9.07
C GLU A 138 -6.25 13.76 10.54
N PRO A 139 -5.51 12.70 10.90
CA PRO A 139 -5.43 12.27 12.28
C PRO A 139 -4.81 13.36 13.16
N PRO A 140 -5.21 13.46 14.45
CA PRO A 140 -4.63 14.43 15.38
C PRO A 140 -3.11 14.29 15.56
N ALA A 141 -2.58 13.08 15.45
CA ALA A 141 -1.15 12.78 15.47
C ALA A 141 -0.80 11.55 14.60
N PRO A 142 0.47 11.37 14.18
CA PRO A 142 0.86 10.31 13.24
C PRO A 142 0.60 8.87 13.70
N ASP A 143 0.54 8.64 15.03
CA ASP A 143 0.37 7.35 15.68
C ASP A 143 -1.10 6.94 15.88
N TYR A 144 -2.05 7.83 15.56
CA TYR A 144 -3.47 7.51 15.60
C TYR A 144 -3.84 6.47 14.53
N GLN A 145 -4.69 5.55 14.95
CA GLN A 145 -5.22 4.46 14.15
C GLN A 145 -6.67 4.79 13.76
N ALA A 146 -7.08 4.35 12.58
CA ALA A 146 -8.50 4.41 12.20
C ALA A 146 -9.18 3.15 12.77
N ALA A 147 -9.89 3.31 13.88
CA ALA A 147 -10.54 2.22 14.59
C ALA A 147 -11.98 2.03 14.12
N HIS A 148 -12.46 0.79 14.19
CA HIS A 148 -13.83 0.41 13.84
C HIS A 148 -14.71 0.28 15.08
N SER A 149 -15.75 1.10 15.18
CA SER A 149 -16.78 0.94 16.22
C SER A 149 -17.68 -0.28 15.99
N CYS A 150 -17.72 -0.83 14.77
CA CYS A 150 -18.57 -1.98 14.43
C CYS A 150 -17.91 -3.35 14.62
N GLY A 151 -16.61 -3.41 14.93
CA GLY A 151 -15.85 -4.66 15.05
C GLY A 151 -15.64 -5.45 13.74
N ARG A 152 -16.22 -5.02 12.60
CA ARG A 152 -16.15 -5.69 11.29
C ARG A 152 -15.09 -5.12 10.35
N GLY A 153 -14.00 -4.60 10.90
CA GLY A 153 -12.90 -4.03 10.13
C GLY A 153 -12.17 -5.07 9.26
N ASP A 154 -11.95 -6.27 9.81
CA ASP A 154 -11.29 -7.36 9.09
C ASP A 154 -12.20 -8.01 8.03
N ASP A 155 -13.53 -7.84 8.14
CA ASP A 155 -14.49 -8.18 7.07
C ASP A 155 -14.47 -7.17 5.92
N GLY A 156 -13.79 -6.03 6.09
CA GLY A 156 -13.63 -5.00 5.07
C GLY A 156 -14.66 -3.87 5.16
N CYS A 157 -15.18 -3.57 6.35
CA CYS A 157 -16.01 -2.39 6.55
C CYS A 157 -15.23 -1.09 6.30
N LEU A 158 -15.85 -0.19 5.53
CA LEU A 158 -15.39 1.15 5.17
C LEU A 158 -16.49 2.20 5.36
N ASN A 159 -17.47 1.92 6.23
CA ASN A 159 -18.47 2.93 6.56
C ASN A 159 -17.76 4.08 7.32
N PRO A 160 -17.80 5.33 6.83
CA PRO A 160 -17.17 6.47 7.50
C PRO A 160 -17.69 6.66 8.93
N ASN A 161 -18.96 6.38 9.20
CA ASN A 161 -19.58 6.53 10.54
C ASN A 161 -19.18 5.40 11.49
N HIS A 162 -18.57 4.32 10.98
CA HIS A 162 -17.96 3.27 11.79
C HIS A 162 -16.47 3.51 12.04
N LEU A 163 -15.88 4.52 11.41
CA LEU A 163 -14.46 4.83 11.49
C LEU A 163 -14.25 6.07 12.36
N ARG A 164 -13.24 6.01 13.23
CA ARG A 164 -12.80 7.15 14.03
C ARG A 164 -11.30 7.11 14.25
N TRP A 165 -10.70 8.27 14.45
CA TRP A 165 -9.33 8.34 14.95
C TRP A 165 -9.29 7.86 16.39
N ALA A 166 -8.38 6.95 16.69
CA ALA A 166 -8.20 6.33 17.99
C ALA A 166 -6.71 6.19 18.30
N THR A 167 -6.36 6.35 19.57
CA THR A 167 -5.08 5.89 20.09
C THR A 167 -5.01 4.36 20.08
N ALA A 168 -3.81 3.80 20.15
CA ALA A 168 -3.62 2.35 20.26
C ALA A 168 -4.35 1.76 21.49
N THR A 169 -4.37 2.50 22.61
CA THR A 169 -5.07 2.10 23.84
C THR A 169 -6.58 2.03 23.63
N GLU A 170 -7.18 3.03 22.99
CA GLU A 170 -8.62 3.03 22.67
C GLU A 170 -8.99 1.91 21.70
N ASN A 171 -8.18 1.68 20.67
CA ASN A 171 -8.44 0.59 19.71
C ASN A 171 -8.27 -0.81 20.36
N GLU A 172 -7.39 -0.96 21.35
CA GLU A 172 -7.29 -2.20 22.13
C GLU A 172 -8.50 -2.39 23.06
N ALA A 173 -9.01 -1.31 23.64
CA ALA A 173 -10.25 -1.34 24.43
C ALA A 173 -11.45 -1.78 23.58
N ASP A 174 -11.51 -1.36 22.31
CA ASP A 174 -12.55 -1.81 21.38
C ASP A 174 -12.54 -3.34 21.18
N LYS A 175 -11.37 -4.00 21.20
CA LYS A 175 -11.30 -5.47 21.11
C LYS A 175 -11.97 -6.18 22.29
N LEU A 176 -11.99 -5.54 23.46
CA LEU A 176 -12.70 -6.05 24.62
C LEU A 176 -14.21 -5.95 24.42
N LEU A 177 -14.69 -4.81 23.92
CA LEU A 177 -16.10 -4.56 23.62
C LEU A 177 -16.62 -5.50 22.52
N HIS A 178 -15.83 -5.71 21.47
CA HIS A 178 -16.18 -6.58 20.35
C HIS A 178 -16.01 -8.07 20.65
N GLY A 179 -15.52 -8.43 21.84
CA GLY A 179 -15.28 -9.82 22.21
C GLY A 179 -14.23 -10.50 21.31
N THR A 180 -13.30 -9.75 20.70
CA THR A 180 -12.23 -10.27 19.82
C THR A 180 -10.88 -10.39 20.53
N SER A 181 -10.79 -9.93 21.78
CA SER A 181 -9.57 -10.07 22.59
C SER A 181 -9.18 -11.53 22.81
N ASN A 182 -7.91 -11.83 22.56
CA ASN A 182 -7.31 -13.15 22.79
C ASN A 182 -6.87 -13.35 24.24
N ARG A 183 -7.34 -12.55 25.20
CA ARG A 183 -7.01 -12.74 26.63
C ARG A 183 -7.62 -14.02 27.19
N GLY A 184 -7.01 -14.54 28.25
CA GLY A 184 -7.49 -15.74 28.95
C GLY A 184 -7.35 -17.02 28.11
N GLU A 185 -8.39 -17.85 28.12
CA GLU A 185 -8.41 -19.16 27.43
C GLU A 185 -8.20 -19.08 25.92
N ARG A 186 -8.57 -17.95 25.31
CA ARG A 186 -8.38 -17.74 23.87
C ARG A 186 -6.91 -17.56 23.48
N HIS A 187 -6.03 -17.31 24.45
CA HIS A 187 -4.61 -17.16 24.18
C HIS A 187 -3.98 -18.54 23.95
N GLY A 188 -3.46 -18.80 22.75
CA GLY A 188 -2.97 -20.13 22.36
C GLY A 188 -1.80 -20.72 23.19
N MET A 189 -1.15 -19.92 24.04
CA MET A 189 -0.11 -20.41 24.97
C MET A 189 -0.57 -20.55 26.42
N VAL A 190 -1.79 -20.12 26.75
CA VAL A 190 -2.33 -20.21 28.10
C VAL A 190 -2.73 -21.65 28.40
N LYS A 191 -2.31 -22.15 29.57
CA LYS A 191 -2.60 -23.51 30.04
C LYS A 191 -3.70 -23.57 31.09
N LEU A 192 -4.14 -22.41 31.57
CA LEU A 192 -5.16 -22.26 32.61
C LEU A 192 -6.50 -21.93 31.96
N THR A 193 -7.55 -22.60 32.39
CA THR A 193 -8.93 -22.24 32.10
C THR A 193 -9.43 -21.13 33.04
N GLU A 194 -10.45 -20.40 32.61
CA GLU A 194 -11.16 -19.42 33.45
C GLU A 194 -11.72 -20.09 34.72
N ASP A 195 -12.24 -21.31 34.60
CA ASP A 195 -12.78 -22.06 35.73
C ASP A 195 -11.69 -22.49 36.72
N GLU A 196 -10.52 -22.92 36.23
CA GLU A 196 -9.37 -23.20 37.10
C GLU A 196 -8.90 -21.94 37.83
N VAL A 197 -8.93 -20.78 37.17
CA VAL A 197 -8.58 -19.50 37.80
C VAL A 197 -9.60 -19.10 38.88
N ARG A 198 -10.90 -19.27 38.62
CA ARG A 198 -11.96 -19.06 39.62
C ARG A 198 -11.79 -20.01 40.81
N ALA A 199 -11.44 -21.28 40.55
CA ALA A 199 -11.16 -22.27 41.60
C ALA A 199 -9.94 -21.86 42.44
N VAL A 200 -8.85 -21.41 41.81
CA VAL A 200 -7.67 -20.87 42.51
C VAL A 200 -8.07 -19.70 43.42
N ARG A 201 -8.88 -18.76 42.93
CA ARG A 201 -9.35 -17.59 43.70
C ARG A 201 -10.25 -17.96 44.87
N ALA A 202 -11.15 -18.91 44.69
CA ALA A 202 -12.08 -19.36 45.74
C ALA A 202 -11.39 -19.98 46.98
N LEU A 203 -10.12 -20.37 46.84
CA LEU A 203 -9.28 -20.89 47.93
C LEU A 203 -8.52 -19.80 48.70
N LYS A 204 -8.51 -18.55 48.20
CA LYS A 204 -7.86 -17.43 48.89
C LYS A 204 -8.51 -17.18 50.25
N GLY A 205 -7.70 -17.14 51.31
CA GLY A 205 -8.16 -17.02 52.69
C GLY A 205 -8.63 -18.33 53.34
N LYS A 206 -8.84 -19.41 52.56
CA LYS A 206 -9.17 -20.74 53.08
C LYS A 206 -7.95 -21.65 53.19
N LEU A 207 -7.01 -21.53 52.25
CA LEU A 207 -5.78 -22.31 52.19
C LEU A 207 -4.56 -21.39 52.09
N SER A 208 -3.39 -21.92 52.44
CA SER A 208 -2.12 -21.29 52.06
C SER A 208 -1.88 -21.41 50.55
N GLN A 209 -1.10 -20.50 49.96
CA GLN A 209 -0.74 -20.57 48.53
C GLN A 209 -0.13 -21.93 48.14
N ARG A 210 0.69 -22.52 49.02
CA ARG A 210 1.31 -23.85 48.79
C ARG A 210 0.27 -24.97 48.80
N ALA A 211 -0.69 -24.93 49.73
CA ALA A 211 -1.75 -25.93 49.80
C ALA A 211 -2.71 -25.83 48.61
N ALA A 212 -3.10 -24.62 48.21
CA ALA A 212 -3.93 -24.39 47.02
C ALA A 212 -3.22 -24.87 45.74
N ALA A 213 -1.93 -24.54 45.59
CA ALA A 213 -1.11 -24.98 44.45
C ALA A 213 -1.04 -26.52 44.36
N LYS A 214 -0.80 -27.20 45.50
CA LYS A 214 -0.79 -28.67 45.56
C LYS A 214 -2.15 -29.28 45.22
N ALA A 215 -3.24 -28.70 45.73
CA ALA A 215 -4.60 -29.21 45.50
C ALA A 215 -5.04 -29.13 44.03
N LEU A 216 -4.59 -28.09 43.31
CA LEU A 216 -4.99 -27.84 41.93
C LEU A 216 -3.91 -28.21 40.89
N GLY A 217 -2.80 -28.82 41.32
CA GLY A 217 -1.75 -29.27 40.39
C GLY A 217 -0.90 -28.15 39.77
N TYR A 218 -0.85 -26.97 40.39
CA TYR A 218 -0.07 -25.82 39.91
C TYR A 218 1.14 -25.50 40.79
N THR A 219 1.99 -24.60 40.31
CA THR A 219 3.07 -24.05 41.12
C THR A 219 2.53 -22.96 42.05
N ARG A 220 3.21 -22.76 43.19
CA ARG A 220 2.91 -21.65 44.11
C ARG A 220 2.96 -20.29 43.40
N GLY A 221 3.83 -20.13 42.40
CA GLY A 221 3.96 -18.92 41.60
C GLY A 221 2.68 -18.58 40.86
N VAL A 222 2.09 -19.55 40.14
CA VAL A 222 0.81 -19.38 39.43
C VAL A 222 -0.29 -18.90 40.40
N VAL A 223 -0.41 -19.54 41.56
CA VAL A 223 -1.39 -19.14 42.59
C VAL A 223 -1.13 -17.72 43.11
N CYS A 224 0.14 -17.36 43.33
CA CYS A 224 0.53 -16.02 43.77
C CYS A 224 0.16 -14.95 42.74
N ASP A 225 0.46 -15.18 41.46
CA ASP A 225 0.17 -14.23 40.39
C ASP A 225 -1.34 -14.08 40.13
N ILE A 226 -2.13 -15.14 40.29
CA ILE A 226 -3.60 -15.08 40.23
C ILE A 226 -4.16 -14.31 41.45
N TRP A 227 -3.72 -14.63 42.68
CA TRP A 227 -4.25 -13.99 43.89
C TRP A 227 -3.89 -12.51 44.03
N THR A 228 -2.77 -12.11 43.44
CA THR A 228 -2.31 -10.70 43.41
C THR A 228 -2.84 -9.93 42.21
N GLY A 229 -3.54 -10.59 41.28
CA GLY A 229 -4.11 -9.97 40.08
C GLY A 229 -3.08 -9.63 39.00
N ARG A 230 -1.82 -10.06 39.14
CA ARG A 230 -0.78 -9.87 38.09
C ARG A 230 -1.12 -10.63 36.82
N THR A 231 -1.75 -11.79 36.99
CA THR A 231 -2.34 -12.57 35.89
C THR A 231 -3.82 -12.74 36.18
N TRP A 232 -4.63 -12.82 35.13
CA TRP A 232 -6.09 -12.97 35.24
C TRP A 232 -6.80 -11.86 36.02
N GLY A 233 -6.20 -10.68 36.23
CA GLY A 233 -6.78 -9.60 37.04
C GLY A 233 -8.12 -9.04 36.56
N TRP A 234 -8.50 -9.27 35.29
CA TRP A 234 -9.76 -8.86 34.68
C TRP A 234 -10.89 -9.87 34.84
N LEU A 235 -10.57 -11.12 35.18
CA LEU A 235 -11.55 -12.15 35.49
C LEU A 235 -12.03 -11.89 36.93
N GLU A 236 -13.29 -12.16 37.26
CA GLU A 236 -13.82 -12.11 38.64
C GLU A 236 -13.74 -13.49 39.32
#